data_AF-A0A957KZC6-F1
#
_entry.id   AF-A0A957KZC6-F1
#
_cell.length_a   1.000
_cell.length_b   1.000
_cell.length_c   1.000
_cell.angle_alpha   90.00
_cell.angle_beta   90.00
_cell.angle_gamma   90.00
#
_symmetry.space_group_name_H-M   'P 1'
#
loop_
_entity.id
_entity.type
_entity.pdbx_description
1 polymer ?
#
loop_
_entity_poly.entity_id
_entity_poly.type
_entity_poly.pdbx_seq_one_letter_code
_entity_poly.pdbx_strand_id
1 'polypeptide(L)'
;MRVFRSEGRRRHIWRLENLAGLTLVLLLLLSGCGGALVTPRELTGTAQAAAPADPTQTPERLTIETPTPIPAEAIAGGAEPELADNPTVTIWVNEISEEHRQALANIAADYNDETGIQVSVMHVSPALLPELVQTAVLSNTLPDLIIHPMEYTMGWAEQGILDPAAAAEAI
;
A
#
# COMPACT_ATOMS: atom_id res chain seq x y z
N MET A 1 37.55 69.59 38.07
CA MET A 1 38.46 68.73 37.27
C MET A 1 37.62 67.66 36.58
N ARG A 2 37.70 67.53 35.25
CA ARG A 2 36.87 66.66 34.39
C ARG A 2 37.14 65.17 34.63
N VAL A 3 36.12 64.32 34.48
CA VAL A 3 36.18 63.08 33.66
C VAL A 3 34.76 62.76 33.16
N PHE A 4 34.52 62.85 31.85
CA PHE A 4 33.38 62.23 31.16
C PHE A 4 34.00 61.15 30.26
N ARG A 5 33.72 59.88 30.54
CA ARG A 5 34.22 58.74 29.76
C ARG A 5 33.11 58.26 28.84
N SER A 6 33.45 58.13 27.55
CA SER A 6 32.55 57.79 26.45
C SER A 6 32.18 56.30 26.45
N GLU A 7 30.89 55.99 26.50
CA GLU A 7 30.37 54.63 26.28
C GLU A 7 29.20 54.71 25.30
N GLY A 8 29.41 54.35 24.03
CA GLY A 8 28.30 54.39 23.06
C GLY A 8 28.71 54.34 21.60
N ARG A 9 29.40 53.28 21.15
CA ARG A 9 29.55 53.04 19.70
C ARG A 9 29.87 51.60 19.28
N ARG A 10 29.47 50.58 20.04
CA ARG A 10 29.77 49.16 19.70
C ARG A 10 28.54 48.26 19.50
N ARG A 11 27.35 48.81 19.28
CA ARG A 11 26.13 47.98 19.07
C ARG A 11 25.67 47.88 17.60
N HIS A 12 26.24 48.68 16.68
CA HIS A 12 25.79 48.72 15.29
C HIS A 12 26.58 47.82 14.33
N ILE A 13 27.80 47.40 14.69
CA ILE A 13 28.66 46.59 13.82
C ILE A 13 28.16 45.13 13.74
N TRP A 14 27.67 44.58 14.86
CA TRP A 14 27.18 43.20 14.94
C TRP A 14 25.87 42.91 14.16
N ARG A 15 25.10 43.94 13.79
CA ARG A 15 23.83 43.77 13.05
C ARG A 15 24.00 43.76 11.53
N LEU A 16 25.08 44.32 10.98
CA LEU A 16 25.28 44.36 9.52
C LEU A 16 25.84 43.04 8.97
N GLU A 17 26.74 42.36 9.70
CA GLU A 17 27.34 41.10 9.24
C GLU A 17 26.30 39.97 9.16
N ASN A 18 25.36 39.91 10.12
CA ASN A 18 24.26 38.95 10.10
C ASN A 18 23.23 39.24 8.99
N LEU A 19 23.06 40.50 8.59
CA LEU A 19 22.14 40.89 7.51
C LEU A 19 22.71 40.53 6.13
N ALA A 20 24.02 40.72 5.94
CA ALA A 20 24.70 40.30 4.71
C ALA A 20 24.67 38.78 4.53
N GLY A 21 24.92 38.02 5.61
CA GLY A 21 24.81 36.56 5.60
C GLY A 21 23.39 36.08 5.31
N LEU A 22 22.38 36.66 5.95
CA LEU A 22 20.98 36.33 5.70
C LEU A 22 20.55 36.63 4.26
N THR A 23 21.02 37.75 3.69
CA THR A 23 20.71 38.16 2.31
C THR A 23 21.36 37.23 1.29
N LEU A 24 22.60 36.78 1.54
CA LEU A 24 23.29 35.81 0.69
C LEU A 24 22.61 34.43 0.70
N VAL A 25 22.19 33.96 1.88
CA VAL A 25 21.44 32.70 2.02
C VAL A 25 20.07 32.79 1.34
N LEU A 26 19.36 33.92 1.47
CA LEU A 26 18.10 34.14 0.79
C LEU A 26 18.25 34.15 -0.74
N LEU A 27 19.30 34.80 -1.27
CA LEU A 27 19.63 34.81 -2.70
C LEU A 27 19.99 33.41 -3.24
N LEU A 28 20.68 32.59 -2.44
CA LEU A 28 20.99 31.20 -2.77
C LEU A 28 19.70 30.34 -2.83
N LEU A 29 18.78 30.54 -1.89
CA LEU A 29 17.49 29.84 -1.86
C LEU A 29 16.60 30.23 -3.05
N LEU A 30 16.59 31.51 -3.45
CA LEU A 30 15.82 32.00 -4.59
C LEU A 30 16.38 31.55 -5.95
N SER A 31 17.68 31.23 -6.06
CA SER A 31 18.32 30.78 -7.31
C SER A 31 18.24 29.26 -7.56
N GLY A 32 17.65 28.49 -6.63
CA GLY A 32 17.53 27.04 -6.74
C GLY A 32 16.38 26.53 -7.62
N CYS A 33 15.49 27.41 -8.09
CA CYS A 33 14.32 27.01 -8.87
C CYS A 33 14.63 26.96 -10.38
N GLY A 34 15.46 26.01 -10.79
CA GLY A 34 15.82 25.81 -12.20
C GLY A 34 16.33 24.41 -12.54
N GLY A 35 16.30 23.47 -11.60
CA GLY A 35 16.54 22.06 -11.90
C GLY A 35 15.31 21.49 -12.59
N ALA A 36 15.38 21.34 -13.91
CA ALA A 36 14.40 20.56 -14.67
C ALA A 36 14.27 19.17 -14.02
N LEU A 37 13.15 18.93 -13.33
CA LEU A 37 12.75 17.60 -12.92
C LEU A 37 12.52 16.82 -14.21
N VAL A 38 13.52 16.03 -14.61
CA VAL A 38 13.38 15.03 -15.67
C VAL A 38 12.28 14.09 -15.21
N THR A 39 11.08 14.29 -15.74
CA THR A 39 9.99 13.34 -15.57
C THR A 39 10.38 12.06 -16.33
N PRO A 40 10.21 10.85 -15.75
CA PRO A 40 10.57 9.59 -16.41
C PRO A 40 9.84 9.33 -17.74
N ARG A 41 8.87 10.17 -18.09
CA ARG A 41 8.11 10.11 -19.34
C ARG A 41 8.90 10.54 -20.60
N GLU A 42 10.03 11.22 -20.42
CA GLU A 42 10.84 11.75 -21.53
C GLU A 42 12.01 10.83 -21.94
N LEU A 43 12.15 9.64 -21.34
CA LEU A 43 13.13 8.62 -21.76
C LEU A 43 12.57 7.64 -22.80
N THR A 44 11.30 7.77 -23.19
CA THR A 44 10.75 7.03 -24.33
C THR A 44 11.07 7.76 -25.62
N GLY A 45 12.36 7.76 -25.95
CA GLY A 45 12.85 8.16 -27.27
C GLY A 45 12.16 7.33 -28.35
N THR A 46 11.44 8.03 -29.20
CA THR A 46 11.05 7.73 -30.58
C THR A 46 11.56 6.39 -31.14
N ALA A 47 10.85 5.30 -30.84
CA ALA A 47 10.78 4.17 -31.75
C ALA A 47 9.75 4.50 -32.84
N GLN A 48 10.09 5.47 -33.70
CA GLN A 48 9.31 5.74 -34.91
C GLN A 48 9.53 4.56 -35.84
N ALA A 49 8.56 3.66 -35.88
CA ALA A 49 8.46 2.63 -36.90
C ALA A 49 8.37 3.31 -38.26
N ALA A 50 9.51 3.45 -38.93
CA ALA A 50 9.58 3.66 -40.36
C ALA A 50 9.27 2.32 -41.04
N ALA A 51 7.99 2.06 -41.29
CA ALA A 51 7.57 1.12 -42.32
C ALA A 51 6.28 1.66 -42.95
N PRO A 52 6.22 1.82 -44.28
CA PRO A 52 5.02 2.30 -44.96
C PRO A 52 3.85 1.35 -44.71
N ALA A 53 2.66 1.90 -44.54
CA ALA A 53 1.43 1.15 -44.39
C ALA A 53 1.23 0.20 -45.59
N ASP A 54 1.36 -1.10 -45.33
CA ASP A 54 0.80 -2.14 -46.19
C ASP A 54 -0.69 -2.28 -45.82
N PRO A 55 -1.65 -1.98 -46.71
CA PRO A 55 -3.08 -2.03 -46.37
C PRO A 55 -3.64 -3.46 -46.26
N THR A 56 -2.80 -4.50 -46.16
CA THR A 56 -3.26 -5.90 -46.10
C THR A 56 -2.66 -6.65 -44.90
N GLN A 57 -2.93 -6.18 -43.68
CA GLN A 57 -2.82 -7.02 -42.48
C GLN A 57 -4.14 -7.00 -41.73
N THR A 58 -5.08 -7.84 -42.19
CA THR A 58 -6.19 -8.27 -41.34
C THR A 58 -5.57 -8.97 -40.13
N PRO A 59 -5.78 -8.48 -38.88
CA PRO A 59 -5.27 -9.18 -37.72
C PRO A 59 -5.90 -10.57 -37.66
N GLU A 60 -5.07 -11.59 -37.83
CA GLU A 60 -5.49 -12.98 -37.64
C GLU A 60 -5.86 -13.14 -36.16
N ARG A 61 -7.15 -13.34 -35.89
CA ARG A 61 -7.62 -13.54 -34.52
C ARG A 61 -7.11 -14.89 -34.01
N LEU A 62 -6.22 -14.84 -33.02
CA LEU A 62 -5.86 -16.00 -32.21
C LEU A 62 -7.14 -16.51 -31.52
N THR A 63 -7.68 -17.61 -32.01
CA THR A 63 -8.83 -18.27 -31.38
C THR A 63 -8.25 -19.23 -30.36
N ILE A 64 -8.41 -18.92 -29.08
CA ILE A 64 -8.09 -19.86 -28.01
C ILE A 64 -9.22 -20.89 -28.03
N GLU A 65 -8.89 -22.14 -28.36
CA GLU A 65 -9.84 -23.25 -28.27
C GLU A 65 -10.31 -23.35 -26.81
N THR A 66 -11.63 -23.26 -26.60
CA THR A 66 -12.23 -23.49 -25.28
C THR A 66 -11.81 -24.88 -24.79
N PRO A 67 -11.20 -25.03 -23.60
CA PRO A 67 -10.89 -26.34 -23.07
C PRO A 67 -12.19 -27.14 -22.95
N THR A 68 -12.19 -28.35 -23.54
CA THR A 68 -13.28 -29.32 -23.44
C THR A 68 -13.71 -29.45 -21.98
N PRO A 69 -15.01 -29.32 -21.65
CA PRO A 69 -15.48 -29.51 -20.29
C PRO A 69 -15.10 -30.92 -19.85
N ILE A 70 -14.29 -30.99 -18.80
CA ILE A 70 -14.00 -32.24 -18.10
C ILE A 70 -15.35 -32.69 -17.50
N PRO A 71 -15.81 -33.93 -17.74
CA PRO A 71 -17.02 -34.44 -17.12
C PRO A 71 -16.95 -34.26 -15.60
N ALA A 72 -18.01 -33.72 -15.01
CA ALA A 72 -18.12 -33.42 -13.58
C ALA A 72 -17.93 -34.65 -12.65
N GLU A 73 -17.85 -35.85 -13.22
CA GLU A 73 -17.65 -37.11 -12.49
C GLU A 73 -16.21 -37.32 -12.00
N ALA A 74 -15.23 -36.52 -12.45
CA ALA A 74 -13.83 -36.66 -12.04
C ALA A 74 -13.46 -35.95 -10.71
N ILE A 75 -14.38 -35.19 -10.11
CA ILE A 75 -14.18 -34.49 -8.82
C ILE A 75 -14.83 -35.20 -7.62
N ALA A 76 -15.40 -36.38 -7.83
CA ALA A 76 -15.96 -37.20 -6.75
C ALA A 76 -14.84 -37.86 -5.91
N GLY A 77 -14.23 -37.09 -5.00
CA GLY A 77 -13.21 -37.62 -4.09
C GLY A 77 -12.71 -36.67 -3.01
N GLY A 78 -13.12 -35.41 -3.00
CA GLY A 78 -13.03 -34.57 -1.81
C GLY A 78 -14.33 -34.72 -1.03
N ALA A 79 -14.32 -35.44 0.07
CA ALA A 79 -15.31 -35.17 1.11
C ALA A 79 -15.00 -33.74 1.58
N GLU A 80 -15.69 -32.76 0.98
CA GLU A 80 -15.81 -31.43 1.55
C GLU A 80 -16.27 -31.68 2.99
N PRO A 81 -15.49 -31.29 4.03
CA PRO A 81 -15.98 -31.42 5.39
C PRO A 81 -17.33 -30.69 5.41
N GLU A 82 -18.38 -31.39 5.81
CA GLU A 82 -19.70 -30.78 5.98
C GLU A 82 -19.52 -29.66 6.99
N LEU A 83 -19.39 -28.44 6.47
CA LEU A 83 -19.37 -27.23 7.25
C LEU A 83 -20.73 -27.21 7.94
N ALA A 84 -20.74 -27.40 9.26
CA ALA A 84 -21.85 -26.91 10.04
C ALA A 84 -22.15 -25.47 9.58
N ASP A 85 -23.43 -25.09 9.47
CA ASP A 85 -23.88 -23.74 9.10
C ASP A 85 -23.54 -22.68 10.18
N ASN A 86 -22.36 -22.81 10.80
CA ASN A 86 -21.82 -21.86 11.73
C ASN A 86 -21.31 -20.65 10.93
N PRO A 87 -21.64 -19.42 11.35
CA PRO A 87 -21.08 -18.23 10.73
C PRO A 87 -19.55 -18.30 10.81
N THR A 88 -18.89 -17.98 9.71
CA THR A 88 -17.43 -17.99 9.61
C THR A 88 -16.91 -16.58 9.43
N VAL A 89 -16.00 -16.16 10.31
CA VAL A 89 -15.23 -14.92 10.19
C VAL A 89 -13.89 -15.24 9.55
N THR A 90 -13.54 -14.52 8.50
CA THR A 90 -12.29 -14.67 7.74
C THR A 90 -11.31 -13.58 8.14
N ILE A 91 -10.07 -13.97 8.43
CA ILE A 91 -9.02 -13.07 8.90
C ILE A 91 -7.75 -13.28 8.10
N TRP A 92 -7.16 -12.18 7.60
CA TRP A 92 -5.81 -12.21 7.03
C TRP A 92 -4.79 -11.69 8.03
N VAL A 93 -3.72 -12.46 8.24
CA VAL A 93 -2.67 -12.16 9.21
C VAL A 93 -1.34 -12.07 8.49
N ASN A 94 -0.66 -10.94 8.65
CA ASN A 94 0.62 -10.65 7.99
C ASN A 94 1.85 -11.21 8.75
N GLU A 95 1.69 -12.31 9.49
CA GLU A 95 2.74 -12.96 10.27
C GLU A 95 2.68 -14.47 10.02
N ILE A 96 3.83 -15.08 9.73
CA ILE A 96 3.92 -16.47 9.21
C ILE A 96 4.72 -17.40 10.14
N SER A 97 5.27 -16.88 11.23
CA SER A 97 5.98 -17.68 12.23
C SER A 97 5.09 -18.77 12.82
N GLU A 98 5.68 -19.95 13.01
CA GLU A 98 4.96 -21.13 13.47
C GLU A 98 4.35 -20.92 14.87
N GLU A 99 5.08 -20.26 15.76
CA GLU A 99 4.58 -19.91 17.10
C GLU A 99 3.29 -19.07 17.03
N HIS A 100 3.27 -18.05 16.17
CA HIS A 100 2.10 -17.20 15.99
C HIS A 100 0.93 -17.99 15.39
N ARG A 101 1.19 -18.85 14.39
CA ARG A 101 0.17 -19.71 13.79
C ARG A 101 -0.48 -20.63 14.82
N GLN A 102 0.32 -21.26 15.68
CA GLN A 102 -0.17 -22.13 16.74
C GLN A 102 -0.97 -21.35 17.78
N ALA A 103 -0.49 -20.16 18.17
CA ALA A 103 -1.22 -19.30 19.10
C ALA A 103 -2.60 -18.91 18.55
N LEU A 104 -2.68 -18.47 17.29
CA LEU A 104 -3.95 -18.11 16.66
C LEU A 104 -4.87 -19.32 16.45
N ALA A 105 -4.34 -20.50 16.13
CA ALA A 105 -5.13 -21.71 16.03
C ALA A 105 -5.79 -22.07 17.36
N ASN A 106 -5.07 -21.94 18.48
CA ASN A 106 -5.61 -22.18 19.81
C ASN A 106 -6.69 -21.13 20.17
N ILE A 107 -6.41 -19.84 19.93
CA ILE A 107 -7.36 -18.75 20.19
C ILE A 107 -8.64 -18.94 19.35
N ALA A 108 -8.51 -19.32 18.08
CA ALA A 108 -9.64 -19.57 17.19
C ALA A 108 -10.48 -20.76 17.66
N ALA A 109 -9.85 -21.82 18.16
CA ALA A 109 -10.54 -22.98 18.72
C ALA A 109 -11.30 -22.59 20.00
N ASP A 110 -10.65 -21.91 20.93
CA ASP A 110 -11.27 -21.44 22.18
C ASP A 110 -12.47 -20.52 21.89
N TYR A 111 -12.30 -19.56 20.97
CA TYR A 111 -13.39 -18.66 20.56
C TYR A 111 -14.56 -19.41 19.92
N ASN A 112 -14.28 -20.42 19.09
CA ASN A 112 -15.33 -21.23 18.48
C ASN A 112 -16.08 -22.07 19.52
N ASP A 113 -15.37 -22.66 20.49
CA ASP A 113 -15.99 -23.41 21.58
C ASP A 113 -16.89 -22.53 22.46
N GLU A 114 -16.52 -21.26 22.65
CA GLU A 114 -17.29 -20.29 23.43
C GLU A 114 -18.49 -19.70 22.68
N THR A 115 -18.35 -19.44 21.38
CA THR A 115 -19.33 -18.64 20.62
C THR A 115 -20.11 -19.43 19.56
N GLY A 116 -19.58 -20.58 19.15
CA GLY A 116 -20.07 -21.32 17.98
C GLY A 116 -19.76 -20.64 16.64
N ILE A 117 -18.89 -19.62 16.61
CA ILE A 117 -18.48 -18.89 15.40
C ILE A 117 -17.13 -19.43 14.95
N GLN A 118 -17.06 -19.89 13.71
CA GLN A 118 -15.82 -20.39 13.11
C GLN A 118 -14.91 -19.22 12.73
N VAL A 119 -13.60 -19.36 12.96
CA VAL A 119 -12.60 -18.38 12.52
C VAL A 119 -11.66 -19.04 11.51
N SER A 120 -11.61 -18.48 10.30
CA SER A 120 -10.73 -18.92 9.21
C SER A 120 -9.58 -17.94 9.05
N VAL A 121 -8.36 -18.39 9.36
CA VAL A 121 -7.16 -17.55 9.34
C VAL A 121 -6.29 -17.88 8.12
N MET A 122 -6.04 -16.87 7.28
CA MET A 122 -5.07 -16.94 6.19
C MET A 122 -3.80 -16.17 6.59
N HIS A 123 -2.67 -16.88 6.63
CA HIS A 123 -1.37 -16.26 6.87
C HIS A 123 -0.77 -15.79 5.55
N VAL A 124 -0.48 -14.50 5.47
CA VAL A 124 0.02 -13.83 4.26
C VAL A 124 1.40 -13.25 4.56
N SER A 125 2.34 -13.39 3.62
CA SER A 125 3.62 -12.70 3.75
C SER A 125 3.40 -11.17 3.71
N PRO A 126 4.03 -10.37 4.61
CA PRO A 126 3.94 -8.92 4.57
C PRO A 126 4.25 -8.30 3.20
N ALA A 127 5.19 -8.90 2.46
CA ALA A 127 5.61 -8.42 1.15
C ALA A 127 4.54 -8.62 0.06
N LEU A 128 3.64 -9.60 0.24
CA LEU A 128 2.59 -9.94 -0.73
C LEU A 128 1.24 -9.33 -0.37
N LEU A 129 1.05 -8.91 0.89
CA LEU A 129 -0.22 -8.39 1.38
C LEU A 129 -0.79 -7.25 0.49
N PRO A 130 -0.02 -6.24 0.03
CA PRO A 130 -0.60 -5.16 -0.77
C PRO A 130 -1.14 -5.61 -2.13
N GLU A 131 -0.45 -6.56 -2.79
CA GLU A 131 -0.89 -7.13 -4.06
C GLU A 131 -2.13 -8.02 -3.88
N LEU A 132 -2.14 -8.81 -2.80
CA LEU A 132 -3.26 -9.67 -2.46
C LEU A 132 -4.53 -8.87 -2.12
N VAL A 133 -4.41 -7.78 -1.36
CA VAL A 133 -5.52 -6.87 -1.03
C VAL A 133 -6.09 -6.24 -2.31
N GLN A 134 -5.24 -5.73 -3.21
CA GLN A 134 -5.72 -5.19 -4.48
C GLN A 134 -6.46 -6.23 -5.31
N THR A 135 -5.93 -7.44 -5.37
CA THR A 135 -6.60 -8.55 -6.07
C THR A 135 -7.97 -8.83 -5.45
N ALA A 136 -8.05 -8.92 -4.12
CA ALA A 136 -9.30 -9.17 -3.41
C ALA A 136 -10.33 -8.04 -3.52
N VAL A 137 -9.90 -6.78 -3.61
CA VAL A 137 -10.79 -5.66 -3.93
C VAL A 137 -11.40 -5.85 -5.31
N LEU A 138 -10.58 -6.21 -6.32
CA LEU A 138 -11.04 -6.41 -7.69
C LEU A 138 -11.95 -7.63 -7.86
N SER A 139 -11.71 -8.70 -7.09
CA SER A 139 -12.53 -9.91 -7.10
C SER A 139 -13.69 -9.88 -6.10
N ASN A 140 -13.81 -8.83 -5.28
CA ASN A 140 -14.77 -8.75 -4.20
C ASN A 140 -14.69 -9.96 -3.24
N THR A 141 -13.46 -10.29 -2.83
CA THR A 141 -13.12 -11.41 -1.94
C THR A 141 -12.22 -10.95 -0.78
N LEU A 142 -12.42 -9.71 -0.30
CA LEU A 142 -11.75 -9.25 0.92
C LEU A 142 -12.20 -10.11 2.11
N PRO A 143 -11.32 -10.36 3.09
CA PRO A 143 -11.72 -10.98 4.34
C PRO A 143 -12.50 -9.98 5.21
N ASP A 144 -13.11 -10.47 6.29
CA ASP A 144 -13.79 -9.63 7.27
C ASP A 144 -12.80 -8.76 8.06
N LEU A 145 -11.61 -9.30 8.35
CA LEU A 145 -10.55 -8.62 9.12
C LEU A 145 -9.19 -8.78 8.43
N ILE A 146 -8.39 -7.70 8.43
CA ILE A 146 -7.00 -7.72 7.96
C ILE A 146 -6.11 -7.13 9.05
N ILE A 147 -5.10 -7.88 9.47
CA ILE A 147 -3.97 -7.35 10.23
C ILE A 147 -2.94 -6.83 9.24
N HIS A 148 -2.67 -5.52 9.30
CA HIS A 148 -1.76 -4.86 8.37
C HIS A 148 -0.82 -3.88 9.09
N PRO A 149 0.36 -3.59 8.49
CA PRO A 149 1.23 -2.50 8.95
C PRO A 149 0.51 -1.15 8.96
N MET A 150 0.84 -0.32 9.94
CA MET A 150 0.12 0.92 10.23
C MET A 150 0.22 1.95 9.09
N GLU A 151 1.26 1.85 8.27
CA GLU A 151 1.52 2.72 7.13
C GLU A 151 0.45 2.61 6.04
N TYR A 152 -0.26 1.48 5.96
CA TYR A 152 -1.33 1.28 4.98
C TYR A 152 -2.69 1.84 5.41
N THR A 153 -2.91 2.05 6.71
CA THR A 153 -4.21 2.38 7.30
C THR A 153 -4.91 3.54 6.60
N MET A 154 -4.22 4.68 6.50
CA MET A 154 -4.81 5.90 5.96
C MET A 154 -5.12 5.75 4.48
N GLY A 155 -4.18 5.21 3.70
CA GLY A 155 -4.35 5.03 2.26
C GLY A 155 -5.47 4.05 1.91
N TRP A 156 -5.62 2.96 2.69
CA TRP A 156 -6.68 1.98 2.45
C TRP A 156 -8.05 2.45 2.93
N ALA A 157 -8.12 3.22 4.02
CA ALA A 157 -9.37 3.87 4.44
C ALA A 157 -9.86 4.89 3.40
N GLU A 158 -8.97 5.74 2.87
CA GLU A 158 -9.32 6.71 1.82
C GLU A 158 -9.79 6.04 0.51
N GLN A 159 -9.29 4.83 0.22
CA GLN A 159 -9.71 4.02 -0.92
C GLN A 159 -11.01 3.22 -0.66
N GLY A 160 -11.54 3.24 0.57
CA GLY A 160 -12.71 2.45 0.95
C GLY A 160 -12.45 0.95 1.06
N ILE A 161 -11.17 0.54 1.15
CA ILE A 161 -10.78 -0.85 1.39
C ILE A 161 -11.01 -1.22 2.86
N LEU A 162 -10.76 -0.27 3.77
CA LEU A 162 -11.06 -0.41 5.20
C LEU A 162 -12.27 0.45 5.55
N ASP A 163 -13.17 -0.11 6.37
CA ASP A 163 -14.30 0.63 6.94
C ASP A 163 -13.92 1.19 8.34
N PRO A 164 -13.70 2.51 8.46
CA PRO A 164 -13.35 3.12 9.75
C PRO A 164 -14.52 3.12 10.74
N ALA A 165 -15.77 3.05 10.29
CA ALA A 165 -16.93 2.98 11.17
C ALA A 165 -17.00 1.58 11.81
N ALA A 166 -16.90 0.52 10.99
CA ALA A 166 -16.86 -0.86 11.50
C ALA A 166 -15.69 -1.07 12.49
N ALA A 167 -14.52 -0.49 12.21
CA ALA A 167 -13.38 -0.56 13.13
C ALA A 167 -13.64 0.10 14.50
N ALA A 168 -14.43 1.18 14.54
CA ALA A 168 -14.77 1.88 15.79
C ALA A 168 -15.81 1.13 16.63
N GLU A 169 -16.65 0.30 16.01
CA GLU A 169 -17.66 -0.52 16.71
C GLU A 169 -17.09 -1.78 17.35
N ALA A 170 -15.91 -2.22 16.91
CA ALA A 170 -15.25 -3.44 17.39
C ALA A 170 -14.43 -3.26 18.69
N ILE A 171 -14.33 -2.03 19.22
CA ILE A 171 -13.56 -1.66 20.43
C ILE A 171 -14.50 -1.45 21.62
#